data_AF-A0A0C2FJB2-F1
#
_entry.id   AF-A0A0C2FJB2-F1
#
_cell.length_a   1.000
_cell.length_b   1.000
_cell.length_c   1.000
_cell.angle_alpha   90.00
_cell.angle_beta   90.00
_cell.angle_gamma   90.00
#
_symmetry.space_group_name_H-M   'P 1'
#
loop_
_entity.id
_entity.type
_entity.pdbx_description
1 polymer ?
#
loop_
_entity_poly.entity_id
_entity_poly.type
_entity_poly.pdbx_seq_one_letter_code
_entity_poly.pdbx_strand_id
1 'polypeptide(L)' 'MFEAKLANAALLKKIIESIKDLVTDAPFDCSESAMCLQAMDSSHVALVSLKLE' A
#
# COMPACT_ATOMS: atom_id res chain seq x y z
N MET A 1 -4.35 -3.47 -17.76
CA MET A 1 -5.66 -3.67 -17.11
C MET A 1 -5.40 -4.60 -15.93
N PHE A 2 -5.67 -4.18 -14.69
CA PHE A 2 -5.42 -4.94 -13.46
C PHE A 2 -6.74 -5.07 -12.71
N GLU A 3 -7.12 -6.29 -12.34
CA GLU A 3 -8.31 -6.59 -11.55
C GLU A 3 -7.93 -7.55 -10.43
N ALA A 4 -8.05 -7.10 -9.19
CA ALA A 4 -7.81 -7.90 -8.00
C ALA A 4 -9.06 -7.90 -7.12
N LYS A 5 -9.47 -9.09 -6.67
CA LYS A 5 -10.64 -9.27 -5.83
C LYS A 5 -10.20 -9.61 -4.41
N LEU A 6 -10.32 -8.65 -3.50
CA LEU A 6 -9.99 -8.85 -2.10
C LEU A 6 -11.16 -9.52 -1.36
N ALA A 7 -10.87 -10.58 -0.60
CA ALA A 7 -11.86 -11.21 0.26
C ALA A 7 -12.30 -10.30 1.42
N ASN A 8 -11.41 -9.41 1.89
CA ASN A 8 -11.68 -8.50 3.00
C ASN A 8 -11.31 -7.05 2.65
N ALA A 9 -12.27 -6.29 2.13
CA ALA A 9 -12.08 -4.88 1.78
C ALA A 9 -11.79 -3.99 3.01
N ALA A 10 -12.24 -4.37 4.21
CA ALA A 10 -12.01 -3.59 5.42
C ALA A 10 -10.53 -3.60 5.84
N LEU A 11 -9.80 -4.67 5.53
CA LEU A 11 -8.36 -4.75 5.80
C LEU A 11 -7.61 -3.68 4.99
N LEU A 12 -7.84 -3.62 3.68
CA LEU A 12 -7.23 -2.61 2.81
C LEU A 12 -7.58 -1.20 3.28
N LYS A 13 -8.83 -0.94 3.65
CA LYS A 13 -9.24 0.37 4.16
C LYS A 13 -8.45 0.78 5.41
N LYS A 14 -8.30 -0.11 6.39
CA LYS A 14 -7.55 0.15 7.63
C LYS A 14 -6.07 0.41 7.35
N ILE A 15 -5.50 -0.34 6.40
CA ILE A 15 -4.11 -0.16 5.95
C ILE A 15 -3.93 1.25 5.38
N ILE A 16 -4.77 1.66 4.44
CA ILE A 16 -4.71 3.01 3.83
C ILE A 16 -4.88 4.09 4.90
N GLU A 17 -5.84 3.92 5.82
CA GLU A 17 -6.03 4.84 6.94
C GLU A 17 -4.80 4.95 7.85
N SER A 18 -4.00 3.89 7.97
CA SER A 18 -2.79 3.89 8.81
C SER A 18 -1.58 4.55 8.15
N ILE A 19 -1.50 4.55 6.81
CA ILE A 19 -0.33 5.05 6.07
C ILE A 19 -0.53 6.44 5.46
N LYS A 20 -1.78 6.89 5.26
CA LYS A 20 -2.10 8.18 4.62
C LYS A 20 -1.48 9.39 5.33
N ASP A 21 -1.26 9.28 6.65
CA ASP A 21 -0.70 10.37 7.46
C ASP A 21 0.84 10.42 7.37
N LEU A 22 1.48 9.36 6.86
CA LEU A 22 2.93 9.28 6.66
C LEU A 22 3.31 9.57 5.21
N VAL A 23 2.52 9.10 4.24
CA VAL A 23 2.84 9.18 2.81
C VAL A 23 1.65 9.74 2.04
N THR A 24 1.89 10.84 1.32
CA THR A 24 0.88 11.54 0.52
C THR A 24 0.58 10.82 -0.79
N ASP A 25 1.63 10.37 -1.48
CA ASP A 25 1.56 9.70 -2.77
C ASP A 25 2.49 8.47 -2.76
N ALA A 26 1.95 7.32 -3.14
CA ALA A 26 2.70 6.07 -3.18
C ALA A 26 2.22 5.19 -4.33
N PRO A 27 3.14 4.65 -5.15
CA PRO A 27 2.77 3.69 -6.18
C PRO A 27 2.42 2.34 -5.55
N PHE A 28 1.36 1.72 -6.08
CA PHE A 28 1.07 0.31 -5.84
C PHE A 28 1.61 -0.53 -6.99
N ASP A 29 2.65 -1.30 -6.70
CA ASP A 29 3.25 -2.25 -7.63
C ASP A 29 2.49 -3.58 -7.54
N CYS A 30 1.61 -3.80 -8.52
CA CYS A 30 0.85 -5.03 -8.62
C CYS A 30 1.54 -6.02 -9.56
N SER A 31 1.95 -7.17 -9.01
CA SER A 31 2.46 -8.32 -9.75
C SER A 31 1.40 -9.43 -9.81
N GLU A 32 1.66 -10.52 -10.54
CA GLU A 32 0.75 -11.68 -10.61
C GLU A 32 0.49 -12.33 -9.24
N SER A 33 1.44 -12.20 -8.31
CA SER A 33 1.40 -12.90 -7.02
C SER A 33 1.09 -12.00 -5.84
N ALA A 34 1.36 -10.69 -5.95
CA ALA A 34 1.27 -9.78 -4.81
C ALA A 34 1.11 -8.32 -5.25
N MET A 35 0.46 -7.54 -4.38
CA MET A 35 0.39 -6.08 -4.44
C MET A 35 1.34 -5.49 -3.40
N CYS A 36 2.34 -4.76 -3.86
CA CYS A 36 3.38 -4.16 -3.04
C CYS A 36 3.27 -2.63 -3.05
N LEU A 37 3.71 -1.99 -1.99
CA LEU A 37 3.89 -0.55 -1.92
C LEU A 37 5.13 -0.25 -1.11
N GLN A 38 6.00 0.61 -1.63
CA GLN A 38 7.14 1.11 -0.88
C GLN A 38 7.31 2.60 -1.12
N ALA A 39 7.23 3.37 -0.05
CA ALA A 39 7.36 4.82 -0.10
C ALA A 39 7.99 5.35 1.19
N MET A 40 8.74 6.44 1.07
CA MET A 40 9.26 7.19 2.20
C MET A 40 8.31 8.31 2.58
N ASP A 41 8.31 8.68 3.86
CA ASP A 41 7.67 9.90 4.32
C ASP A 41 8.37 11.14 3.73
N SER A 42 7.71 12.30 3.83
CA SER A 42 8.25 13.57 3.33
C SER A 42 9.61 13.98 3.89
N SER A 43 9.98 13.50 5.08
CA SER A 43 11.28 13.76 5.71
C SER A 43 12.34 12.70 5.35
N HIS A 44 11.98 11.65 4.60
CA HIS A 44 12.85 10.53 4.24
C HIS A 44 13.46 9.79 5.44
N VAL A 45 12.76 9.76 6.59
CA VAL A 45 13.21 9.11 7.83
C VAL A 45 12.54 7.75 8.01
N ALA A 46 11.28 7.63 7.64
CA ALA A 46 10.47 6.44 7.76
C ALA A 46 10.15 5.86 6.39
N LEU A 47 10.43 4.56 6.23
CA LEU A 47 10.05 3.79 5.06
C LEU A 47 8.78 2.99 5.38
N VAL A 48 7.72 3.22 4.61
CA VAL A 48 6.54 2.38 4.60
C VAL A 48 6.76 1.29 3.55
N SER A 49 6.71 0.03 3.97
CA SER A 49 6.75 -1.15 3.09
C SER A 49 5.55 -2.03 3.37
N LEU A 50 4.78 -2.31 2.32
CA LEU A 50 3.57 -3.12 2.36
C LEU A 50 3.63 -4.18 1.27
N LYS A 51 3.20 -5.38 1.62
CA LYS A 51 3.00 -6.50 0.71
C LYS A 51 1.69 -7.21 1.06
N LEU A 52 0.79 -7.32 0.10
CA LEU A 52 -0.46 -8.06 0.19
C LEU A 52 -0.43 -9.21 -0.81
N GLU A 53 -0.65 -10.44 -0.32
CA GLU A 53 -0.70 -11.71 -1.06
C GLU A 53 -2.12 -12.29 -1.02
#